data_AF-A0A2I2L289-F1
#
_entry.id   AF-A0A2I2L289-F1
#
_cell.length_a   1.000
_cell.length_b   1.000
_cell.length_c   1.000
_cell.angle_alpha   90.00
_cell.angle_beta   90.00
_cell.angle_gamma   90.00
#
_symmetry.space_group_name_H-M   'P 1'
#
loop_
_entity.id
_entity.type
_entity.pdbx_description
1 polymer ?
#
loop_
_entity_poly.entity_id
_entity_poly.type
_entity_poly.pdbx_seq_one_letter_code
_entity_poly.pdbx_strand_id
1 'polypeptide(L)'
;MGATMHPFDANAGDTVANANVSANGVPGRSVSVRTALGSRVVAWQPAATVAVNDQRFFCHGYGFGTSYLAFGAVGGYTLFGSSVPQVLADEYRKIGEVPTAAGLQANDVLVWWSKEPYHSALVHTPVYTPTGALDPAQTLVNSKTGTGALRVAVALTDVKTEDYPGVFRIEVYRRA
;
A
#
# COMPACT_ATOMS: atom_id res chain seq x y z
N MET A 1 -1.31 -9.03 14.29
CA MET A 1 -2.43 -8.38 13.58
C MET A 1 -2.08 -8.41 12.10
N GLY A 2 -2.20 -9.51 11.35
CA GLY A 2 -3.19 -10.61 11.36
C GLY A 2 -4.04 -10.40 10.11
N ALA A 3 -3.64 -11.01 8.99
CA ALA A 3 -3.96 -10.55 7.63
C ALA A 3 -5.46 -10.50 7.28
N THR A 4 -5.81 -9.48 6.52
CA THR A 4 -7.19 -9.07 6.22
C THR A 4 -7.51 -9.19 4.73
N MET A 5 -6.52 -9.45 3.87
CA MET A 5 -6.79 -10.03 2.54
C MET A 5 -6.35 -11.50 2.51
N HIS A 6 -6.85 -12.27 1.55
CA HIS A 6 -6.48 -13.68 1.41
C HIS A 6 -5.19 -13.85 0.60
N PRO A 7 -4.30 -14.79 0.94
CA PRO A 7 -3.23 -15.17 0.02
C PRO A 7 -3.84 -15.69 -1.29
N PHE A 8 -3.13 -15.52 -2.40
CA PHE A 8 -3.56 -16.10 -3.67
C PHE A 8 -3.71 -17.63 -3.54
N ASP A 9 -4.89 -18.15 -3.85
CA ASP A 9 -5.17 -19.60 -3.81
C ASP A 9 -5.99 -20.04 -5.02
N ALA A 10 -5.33 -20.73 -5.95
CA ALA A 10 -5.98 -21.28 -7.14
C ALA A 10 -7.08 -22.30 -6.80
N ASN A 11 -6.97 -23.02 -5.68
CA ASN A 11 -7.99 -23.98 -5.24
C ASN A 11 -9.24 -23.29 -4.69
N ALA A 12 -9.08 -22.07 -4.16
CA ALA A 12 -10.20 -21.22 -3.75
C ALA A 12 -10.86 -20.50 -4.95
N GLY A 13 -10.37 -20.74 -6.16
CA GLY A 13 -10.88 -20.20 -7.41
C GLY A 13 -10.23 -18.88 -7.83
N ASP A 14 -9.08 -18.51 -7.26
CA ASP A 14 -8.25 -17.41 -7.77
C ASP A 14 -7.62 -17.74 -9.12
N THR A 15 -7.53 -16.73 -9.98
CA THR A 15 -7.11 -16.90 -11.37
C THR A 15 -5.89 -16.06 -11.68
N VAL A 16 -5.05 -16.56 -12.58
CA VAL A 16 -4.00 -15.76 -13.22
C VAL A 16 -4.67 -15.01 -14.38
N ALA A 17 -4.87 -13.71 -14.20
CA ALA A 17 -5.48 -12.86 -15.23
C ALA A 17 -4.50 -12.58 -16.38
N ASN A 18 -3.20 -12.48 -16.08
CA ASN A 18 -2.14 -12.39 -17.08
C ASN A 18 -0.83 -12.96 -16.51
N ALA A 19 -0.26 -13.96 -17.17
CA ALA A 19 0.93 -14.66 -16.69
C ALA A 19 2.25 -13.87 -16.86
N ASN A 20 2.26 -12.84 -17.71
CA ASN A 20 3.47 -12.09 -18.08
C ASN A 20 3.22 -10.59 -17.93
N VAL A 21 3.21 -10.10 -16.68
CA VAL A 21 3.06 -8.68 -16.37
C VAL A 21 4.27 -8.21 -15.60
N SER A 22 5.00 -7.24 -16.15
CA SER A 22 6.07 -6.57 -15.43
C SER A 22 5.53 -5.37 -14.65
N ALA A 23 6.07 -5.14 -13.47
CA ALA A 23 5.83 -3.95 -12.68
C ALA A 23 7.17 -3.26 -12.43
N ASN A 24 7.36 -2.07 -13.02
CA ASN A 24 8.64 -1.36 -13.07
C ASN A 24 9.82 -2.23 -13.53
N GLY A 25 9.63 -2.96 -14.63
CA GLY A 25 10.66 -3.82 -15.22
C GLY A 25 10.91 -5.12 -14.45
N VAL A 26 10.24 -5.35 -13.30
CA VAL A 26 10.36 -6.60 -12.55
C VAL A 26 9.31 -7.59 -13.04
N PRO A 27 9.70 -8.83 -13.40
CA PRO A 27 8.79 -9.82 -13.94
C PRO A 27 7.83 -10.36 -12.87
N GLY A 28 6.58 -10.60 -13.28
CA GLY A 28 5.56 -11.18 -12.43
C GLY A 28 4.31 -11.52 -13.22
N ARG A 29 3.20 -11.68 -12.51
CA ARG A 29 1.90 -12.03 -13.06
C ARG A 29 0.79 -11.22 -12.41
N SER A 30 -0.26 -10.94 -13.16
CA SER A 30 -1.50 -10.43 -12.61
C SER A 30 -2.34 -11.60 -12.11
N VAL A 31 -2.70 -11.55 -10.84
CA VAL A 31 -3.56 -12.53 -10.18
C VAL A 31 -4.82 -11.83 -9.68
N SER A 32 -5.90 -12.60 -9.63
CA SER A 32 -7.11 -12.19 -8.94
C SER A 32 -7.09 -12.72 -7.52
N VAL A 33 -7.37 -11.87 -6.54
CA VAL A 33 -7.38 -12.21 -5.11
C VAL A 33 -8.63 -11.64 -4.44
N ARG A 34 -8.89 -12.05 -3.19
CA ARG A 34 -10.07 -11.62 -2.44
C ARG A 34 -9.72 -10.74 -1.24
N THR A 35 -10.56 -9.73 -1.03
CA THR A 35 -10.65 -8.98 0.24
C THR A 35 -11.31 -9.84 1.33
N ALA A 36 -11.24 -9.43 2.60
CA ALA A 36 -11.93 -10.04 3.74
C ALA A 36 -13.44 -10.16 3.52
N LEU A 37 -14.04 -9.19 2.82
CA LEU A 37 -15.47 -9.20 2.49
C LEU A 37 -15.78 -10.04 1.22
N GLY A 38 -14.77 -10.63 0.59
CA GLY A 38 -14.91 -11.52 -0.55
C GLY A 38 -14.91 -10.83 -1.91
N SER A 39 -14.76 -9.50 -1.97
CA SER A 39 -14.65 -8.78 -3.24
C SER A 39 -13.40 -9.20 -3.98
N ARG A 40 -13.53 -9.28 -5.30
CA ARG A 40 -12.45 -9.72 -6.18
C ARG A 40 -11.66 -8.51 -6.69
N VAL A 41 -10.36 -8.50 -6.44
CA VAL A 41 -9.46 -7.43 -6.87
C VAL A 41 -8.28 -8.01 -7.67
N VAL A 42 -7.60 -7.14 -8.41
CA VAL A 42 -6.45 -7.52 -9.23
C VAL A 42 -5.17 -7.09 -8.50
N ALA A 43 -4.26 -8.03 -8.35
CA ALA A 43 -2.96 -7.81 -7.76
C ALA A 43 -1.85 -8.26 -8.71
N TRP A 44 -0.67 -7.67 -8.55
CA TRP A 44 0.55 -8.13 -9.16
C TRP A 44 1.30 -9.03 -8.17
N GLN A 45 1.67 -10.22 -8.60
CA GLN A 45 2.48 -11.15 -7.86
C GLN A 45 3.86 -11.29 -8.55
N PRO A 46 4.97 -11.12 -7.82
CA PRO A 46 6.30 -11.30 -8.39
C PRO A 46 6.51 -12.72 -8.89
N ALA A 47 7.31 -12.88 -9.95
CA ALA A 47 7.77 -14.21 -10.36
C ALA A 47 8.67 -14.80 -9.25
N ALA A 48 8.63 -16.13 -9.09
CA ALA A 48 9.38 -16.83 -8.03
C ALA A 48 10.91 -16.59 -8.10
N THR A 49 11.43 -16.17 -9.25
CA THR A 49 12.85 -15.86 -9.49
C THR A 49 13.26 -14.46 -9.05
N VAL A 50 12.32 -13.61 -8.63
CA VAL A 50 12.60 -12.23 -8.23
C VAL A 50 13.00 -12.17 -6.74
N ALA A 51 14.26 -11.86 -6.49
CA ALA A 51 14.72 -11.44 -5.16
C ALA A 51 14.38 -9.96 -4.96
N VAL A 52 13.33 -9.65 -4.19
CA VAL A 52 13.07 -8.27 -3.75
C VAL A 52 13.45 -8.17 -2.27
N ASN A 53 14.38 -7.26 -1.96
CA ASN A 53 15.05 -7.17 -0.65
C ASN A 53 14.13 -6.64 0.49
N ASP A 54 13.02 -5.97 0.16
CA ASP A 54 11.89 -5.72 1.08
C ASP A 54 10.58 -5.63 0.27
N GLN A 55 9.70 -6.60 0.50
CA GLN A 55 8.48 -6.85 -0.28
C GLN A 55 7.20 -6.31 0.37
N ARG A 56 7.32 -5.60 1.50
CA ARG A 56 6.16 -4.96 2.15
C ARG A 56 5.57 -3.83 1.33
N PHE A 57 6.36 -3.29 0.42
CA PHE A 57 6.01 -2.16 -0.42
C PHE A 57 6.45 -2.49 -1.84
N PHE A 58 5.62 -2.24 -2.86
CA PHE A 58 6.01 -2.49 -4.26
C PHE A 58 5.23 -1.61 -5.24
N CYS A 59 5.91 -1.14 -6.28
CA CYS A 59 5.42 -0.28 -7.36
C CYS A 59 4.99 1.11 -6.90
N HIS A 60 4.08 1.25 -5.94
CA HIS A 60 3.56 2.55 -5.45
C HIS A 60 3.07 2.46 -3.99
N GLY A 61 3.97 2.09 -3.07
CA GLY A 61 3.68 2.16 -1.64
C GLY A 61 3.40 0.84 -0.93
N TYR A 62 2.70 0.93 0.21
CA TYR A 62 2.40 -0.18 1.12
C TYR A 62 1.52 -1.23 0.44
N GLY A 63 1.91 -2.50 0.55
CA GLY A 63 1.15 -3.62 0.00
C GLY A 63 -0.14 -3.94 0.76
N PHE A 64 -0.71 -3.02 1.55
CA PHE A 64 -1.96 -3.23 2.31
C PHE A 64 -1.99 -4.54 3.13
N GLY A 65 -0.84 -4.93 3.68
CA GLY A 65 -0.67 -6.15 4.46
C GLY A 65 -0.51 -7.43 3.64
N THR A 66 -0.49 -7.37 2.30
CA THR A 66 -0.50 -8.55 1.41
C THR A 66 0.87 -8.99 0.93
N SER A 67 1.91 -8.46 1.55
CA SER A 67 3.28 -8.68 1.13
C SER A 67 3.77 -10.11 1.31
N TYR A 68 4.89 -10.44 0.68
CA TYR A 68 5.62 -11.70 0.86
C TYR A 68 5.97 -12.01 2.32
N LEU A 69 6.23 -11.00 3.16
CA LEU A 69 6.44 -11.24 4.60
C LEU A 69 5.15 -11.69 5.32
N ALA A 70 3.98 -11.29 4.81
CA ALA A 70 2.69 -11.66 5.38
C ALA A 70 2.22 -13.04 4.88
N PHE A 71 2.50 -13.39 3.61
CA PHE A 71 1.94 -14.58 2.95
C PHE A 71 2.98 -15.57 2.39
N GLY A 72 4.26 -15.34 2.63
CA GLY A 72 5.34 -16.14 2.08
C GLY A 72 5.50 -16.00 0.56
N ALA A 73 6.41 -16.81 0.01
CA ALA A 73 6.90 -16.64 -1.35
C ALA A 73 5.88 -16.77 -2.47
N VAL A 74 4.90 -17.62 -2.22
CA VAL A 74 3.92 -18.05 -3.19
C VAL A 74 2.59 -17.32 -2.98
N GLY A 75 2.40 -16.69 -1.82
CA GLY A 75 1.15 -16.01 -1.46
C GLY A 75 1.25 -14.48 -1.46
N GLY A 76 2.46 -13.90 -1.44
CA GLY A 76 2.65 -12.46 -1.44
C GLY A 76 2.30 -11.79 -2.78
N TYR A 77 1.70 -10.62 -2.72
CA TYR A 77 1.38 -9.79 -3.89
C TYR A 77 1.27 -8.31 -3.51
N THR A 78 1.09 -7.44 -4.49
CA THR A 78 0.82 -6.01 -4.30
C THR A 78 -0.32 -5.58 -5.20
N LEU A 79 -1.14 -4.65 -4.72
CA LEU A 79 -2.33 -4.21 -5.43
C LEU A 79 -1.98 -3.31 -6.61
N PHE A 80 -2.74 -3.45 -7.68
CA PHE A 80 -2.80 -2.40 -8.69
C PHE A 80 -3.54 -1.19 -8.14
N GLY A 81 -3.16 0.02 -8.60
CA GLY A 81 -3.80 1.27 -8.17
C GLY A 81 -5.33 1.24 -8.33
N SER A 82 -5.82 0.68 -9.44
CA SER A 82 -7.25 0.50 -9.71
C SER A 82 -7.99 -0.35 -8.66
N SER A 83 -7.29 -1.21 -7.92
CA SER A 83 -7.88 -2.05 -6.86
C SER A 83 -7.85 -1.39 -5.48
N VAL A 84 -7.07 -0.32 -5.29
CA VAL A 84 -6.93 0.37 -4.01
C VAL A 84 -8.28 0.88 -3.46
N PRO A 85 -9.17 1.52 -4.24
CA PRO A 85 -10.47 1.96 -3.72
C PRO A 85 -11.30 0.83 -3.10
N GLN A 86 -11.39 -0.32 -3.78
CA GLN A 86 -12.16 -1.46 -3.28
C GLN A 86 -11.54 -2.05 -2.02
N VAL A 87 -10.20 -2.20 -1.99
CA VAL A 87 -9.52 -2.69 -0.80
C VAL A 87 -9.72 -1.74 0.36
N LEU A 88 -9.58 -0.43 0.18
CA LEU A 88 -9.83 0.54 1.25
C LEU A 88 -11.26 0.44 1.79
N ALA A 89 -12.26 0.22 0.93
CA ALA A 89 -13.65 0.07 1.33
C ALA A 89 -13.92 -1.20 2.15
N ASP A 90 -13.30 -2.32 1.78
CA ASP A 90 -13.58 -3.62 2.40
C ASP A 90 -12.81 -3.85 3.71
N GLU A 91 -11.71 -3.14 3.88
CA GLU A 91 -10.66 -3.56 4.79
C GLU A 91 -10.20 -2.50 5.78
N TYR A 92 -10.52 -1.25 5.47
CA TYR A 92 -10.06 -0.10 6.20
C TYR A 92 -11.24 0.82 6.50
N ARG A 93 -11.10 1.58 7.57
CA ARG A 93 -11.93 2.75 7.83
C ARG A 93 -11.12 4.01 7.59
N LYS A 94 -11.70 4.96 6.86
CA LYS A 94 -11.12 6.30 6.75
C LYS A 94 -11.19 6.98 8.11
N ILE A 95 -10.07 7.51 8.58
CA ILE A 95 -9.98 8.21 9.87
C ILE A 95 -9.74 9.72 9.71
N GLY A 96 -9.39 10.19 8.51
CA GLY A 96 -9.24 11.62 8.24
C GLY A 96 -8.50 11.91 6.94
N GLU A 97 -8.10 13.17 6.78
CA GLU A 97 -7.28 13.66 5.67
C GLU A 97 -6.17 14.56 6.21
N VAL A 98 -4.99 14.54 5.58
CA VAL A 98 -3.89 15.44 5.97
C VAL A 98 -4.20 16.86 5.50
N PRO A 99 -3.95 17.92 6.31
CA PRO A 99 -3.28 17.91 7.61
C PRO A 99 -4.21 17.84 8.83
N THR A 100 -5.53 17.71 8.64
CA THR A 100 -6.51 17.80 9.74
C THR A 100 -6.77 16.48 10.46
N ALA A 101 -6.23 15.37 9.96
CA ALA A 101 -6.37 14.06 10.59
C ALA A 101 -5.73 14.06 12.00
N ALA A 102 -6.48 13.53 12.96
CA ALA A 102 -6.07 13.44 14.37
C ALA A 102 -6.08 11.98 14.84
N GLY A 103 -5.31 11.70 15.90
CA GLY A 103 -5.30 10.36 16.51
C GLY A 103 -4.71 9.26 15.62
N LEU A 104 -3.87 9.61 14.63
CA LEU A 104 -3.02 8.69 13.89
C LEU A 104 -2.18 7.85 14.85
N GLN A 105 -1.98 6.60 14.46
CA GLN A 105 -1.18 5.60 15.14
C GLN A 105 -0.14 5.05 14.18
N ALA A 106 0.95 4.50 14.72
CA ALA A 106 1.89 3.73 13.92
C ALA A 106 1.14 2.61 13.16
N ASN A 107 1.50 2.42 11.89
CA ASN A 107 0.87 1.51 10.93
C ASN A 107 -0.51 1.92 10.39
N ASP A 108 -1.03 3.11 10.70
CA ASP A 108 -2.10 3.67 9.86
C ASP A 108 -1.58 3.87 8.43
N VAL A 109 -2.46 3.69 7.44
CA VAL A 109 -2.11 3.82 6.02
C VAL A 109 -2.44 5.23 5.55
N LEU A 110 -1.47 5.91 4.95
CA LEU A 110 -1.72 7.12 4.17
C LEU A 110 -1.84 6.77 2.71
N VAL A 111 -2.79 7.37 2.00
CA VAL A 111 -3.00 7.21 0.55
C VAL A 111 -3.00 8.57 -0.13
N TRP A 112 -2.05 8.77 -1.03
CA TRP A 112 -1.96 9.94 -1.89
C TRP A 112 -2.78 9.68 -3.16
N TRP A 113 -3.90 10.39 -3.28
CA TRP A 113 -4.80 10.27 -4.43
C TRP A 113 -4.36 11.22 -5.56
N SER A 114 -4.20 10.66 -6.75
CA SER A 114 -3.77 11.34 -7.98
C SER A 114 -4.62 10.86 -9.17
N LYS A 115 -4.37 11.32 -10.40
CA LYS A 115 -5.02 10.80 -11.62
C LYS A 115 -4.53 9.41 -12.07
N GLU A 116 -3.67 8.77 -11.28
CA GLU A 116 -2.93 7.51 -11.46
C GLU A 116 -1.42 7.72 -11.70
N PRO A 117 -0.55 6.90 -11.05
CA PRO A 117 -0.86 5.91 -10.01
C PRO A 117 -1.05 6.53 -8.61
N TYR A 118 -1.85 5.86 -7.76
CA TYR A 118 -1.95 6.19 -6.33
C TYR A 118 -0.70 5.71 -5.59
N HIS A 119 -0.35 6.41 -4.51
CA HIS A 119 0.74 5.99 -3.62
C HIS A 119 0.23 5.73 -2.22
N SER A 120 0.89 4.84 -1.49
CA SER A 120 0.59 4.62 -0.09
C SER A 120 1.83 4.48 0.80
N ALA A 121 1.68 4.81 2.07
CA ALA A 121 2.72 4.68 3.08
C ALA A 121 2.12 4.25 4.41
N LEU A 122 2.97 3.79 5.32
CA LEU A 122 2.57 3.57 6.71
C LEU A 122 3.04 4.72 7.58
N VAL A 123 2.19 5.21 8.47
CA VAL A 123 2.60 6.08 9.58
C VAL A 123 3.65 5.33 10.40
N HIS A 124 4.80 5.96 10.60
CA HIS A 124 5.81 5.50 11.55
C HIS A 124 5.65 6.25 12.87
N THR A 125 5.82 7.57 12.85
CA THR A 125 5.71 8.44 14.01
C THR A 125 4.87 9.67 13.65
N PRO A 126 3.61 9.77 14.13
CA PRO A 126 2.81 10.96 13.93
C PRO A 126 3.29 12.10 14.83
N VAL A 127 3.36 13.32 14.30
CA VAL A 127 3.67 14.53 15.06
C VAL A 127 2.56 15.55 14.85
N TYR A 128 2.11 16.19 15.94
CA TYR A 128 1.04 17.17 15.90
C TYR A 128 1.53 18.54 16.37
N THR A 129 0.99 19.59 15.77
CA THR A 129 1.18 20.97 16.22
C THR A 129 0.45 21.21 17.55
N PRO A 130 0.74 22.31 18.28
CA PRO A 130 0.00 22.68 19.47
C PRO A 130 -1.50 22.90 19.24
N THR A 131 -1.92 23.18 18.00
CA THR A 131 -3.33 23.32 17.61
C THR A 131 -4.02 21.99 17.33
N GLY A 132 -3.29 20.86 17.43
CA GLY A 132 -3.81 19.52 17.20
C GLY A 132 -3.83 19.08 15.74
N ALA A 133 -3.34 19.91 14.81
CA ALA A 133 -3.19 19.52 13.40
C ALA A 133 -1.97 18.60 13.23
N LEU A 134 -2.00 17.69 12.27
CA LEU A 134 -0.83 16.87 11.93
C LEU A 134 0.25 17.79 11.34
N ASP A 135 1.47 17.71 11.85
CA ASP A 135 2.65 18.36 11.28
C ASP A 135 3.25 17.43 10.22
N PRO A 136 3.06 17.68 8.91
CA PRO A 136 3.54 16.77 7.88
C PRO A 136 5.07 16.81 7.70
N ALA A 137 5.73 17.90 8.12
CA ALA A 137 7.18 18.03 8.02
C ALA A 137 7.90 17.22 9.10
N GLN A 138 7.26 17.01 10.25
CA GLN A 138 7.81 16.22 11.35
C GLN A 138 7.22 14.81 11.44
N THR A 139 6.03 14.56 10.87
CA THR A 139 5.44 13.23 10.81
C THR A 139 6.27 12.31 9.93
N LEU A 140 6.69 11.18 10.47
CA LEU A 140 7.52 10.19 9.79
C LEU A 140 6.67 9.04 9.26
N VAL A 141 7.00 8.56 8.06
CA VAL A 141 6.33 7.45 7.38
C VAL A 141 7.33 6.43 6.83
N ASN A 142 6.87 5.20 6.66
CA ASN A 142 7.57 4.17 5.90
C ASN A 142 6.98 4.13 4.49
N SER A 143 7.80 4.37 3.48
CA SER A 143 7.37 4.59 2.08
C SER A 143 8.37 3.98 1.10
N LYS A 144 7.92 3.67 -0.12
CA LYS A 144 8.77 3.15 -1.20
C LYS A 144 8.31 3.66 -2.55
N THR A 145 9.24 4.00 -3.41
CA THR A 145 8.95 4.40 -4.80
C THR A 145 9.36 3.28 -5.73
N GLY A 146 8.42 2.80 -6.56
CA GLY A 146 8.70 1.76 -7.52
C GLY A 146 9.25 0.48 -6.90
N THR A 147 10.43 0.08 -7.38
CA THR A 147 11.19 -1.10 -6.94
C THR A 147 12.40 -0.72 -6.07
N GLY A 148 12.62 0.57 -5.79
CA GLY A 148 13.72 1.07 -4.97
C GLY A 148 13.67 0.58 -3.52
N ALA A 149 14.66 0.88 -2.68
CA ALA A 149 14.65 0.39 -1.29
C ALA A 149 13.47 0.97 -0.47
N LEU A 150 13.02 0.24 0.57
CA LEU A 150 12.11 0.80 1.57
C LEU A 150 12.80 1.98 2.25
N ARG A 151 12.16 3.15 2.22
CA ARG A 151 12.53 4.31 3.02
C ARG A 151 11.79 4.22 4.35
N VAL A 152 12.55 4.11 5.45
CA VAL A 152 12.01 3.99 6.82
C VAL A 152 12.10 5.35 7.50
N ALA A 153 11.02 5.74 8.18
CA ALA A 153 10.95 6.96 8.97
C ALA A 153 11.37 8.23 8.22
N VAL A 154 10.92 8.39 6.97
CA VAL A 154 11.11 9.62 6.18
C VAL A 154 9.97 10.60 6.44
N ALA A 155 10.21 11.91 6.30
CA ALA A 155 9.16 12.89 6.52
C ALA A 155 8.03 12.72 5.48
N LEU A 156 6.79 12.90 5.92
CA LEU A 156 5.61 12.79 5.07
C LEU A 156 5.68 13.80 3.90
N THR A 157 6.21 15.00 4.15
CA THR A 157 6.47 16.01 3.10
C THR A 157 7.36 15.50 1.99
N ASP A 158 8.43 14.77 2.33
CA ASP A 158 9.45 14.33 1.37
C ASP A 158 8.87 13.30 0.39
N VAL A 159 7.93 12.47 0.86
CA VAL A 159 7.18 11.54 0.00
C VAL A 159 6.31 12.27 -1.02
N LYS A 160 5.77 13.45 -0.70
CA LYS A 160 4.90 14.22 -1.59
C LYS A 160 5.69 14.93 -2.69
N THR A 161 6.83 15.54 -2.35
CA THR A 161 7.57 16.42 -3.27
C THR A 161 8.40 15.67 -4.31
N GLU A 162 8.86 14.46 -4.02
CA GLU A 162 9.79 13.76 -4.92
C GLU A 162 9.10 12.80 -5.90
N ASP A 163 7.94 12.24 -5.54
CA ASP A 163 7.45 11.04 -6.22
C ASP A 163 6.10 11.20 -6.95
N TYR A 164 5.26 12.20 -6.61
CA TYR A 164 3.87 12.26 -7.11
C TYR A 164 3.33 13.69 -7.37
N PRO A 165 3.72 14.36 -8.47
CA PRO A 165 3.36 15.75 -8.76
C PRO A 165 1.86 16.03 -9.09
N GLY A 166 0.97 15.04 -8.96
CA GLY A 166 -0.46 15.16 -9.28
C GLY A 166 -1.40 14.89 -8.11
N VAL A 167 -0.89 14.87 -6.87
CA VAL A 167 -1.68 14.53 -5.69
C VAL A 167 -2.62 15.67 -5.32
N PHE A 168 -3.92 15.39 -5.27
CA PHE A 168 -4.95 16.36 -4.89
C PHE A 168 -5.44 16.19 -3.45
N ARG A 169 -5.25 15.03 -2.81
CA ARG A 169 -5.52 14.81 -1.38
C ARG A 169 -4.72 13.64 -0.82
N ILE A 170 -4.53 13.65 0.50
CA ILE A 170 -3.94 12.53 1.25
C ILE A 170 -4.97 12.09 2.28
N GLU A 171 -5.45 10.87 2.13
CA GLU A 171 -6.40 10.28 3.06
C GLU A 171 -5.68 9.33 4.01
N VAL A 172 -6.21 9.21 5.22
CA VAL A 172 -5.65 8.36 6.28
C VAL A 172 -6.65 7.28 6.62
N TYR A 173 -6.14 6.05 6.72
CA TYR A 173 -6.92 4.84 6.90
C TYR A 173 -6.37 4.00 8.05
N ARG A 174 -7.26 3.43 8.85
CA ARG A 174 -6.93 2.42 9.85
C ARG A 174 -7.53 1.10 9.45
N ARG A 175 -6.82 -0.01 9.66
CA ARG A 175 -7.40 -1.33 9.44
C ARG A 175 -8.65 -1.48 10.32
N ALA A 176 -9.74 -1.97 9.72
CA ALA A 176 -10.98 -2.28 10.44
C ALA A 176 -10.82 -3.53 11.31
#